data_AF-A0A7C3SWI3-F1
#
_entry.id   AF-A0A7C3SWI3-F1
#
_cell.length_a   1.000
_cell.length_b   1.000
_cell.length_c   1.000
_cell.angle_alpha   90.00
_cell.angle_beta   90.00
_cell.angle_gamma   90.00
#
_symmetry.space_group_name_H-M   'P 1'
#
loop_
_entity.id
_entity.type
_entity.pdbx_description
1 polymer ?
#
loop_
_entity_poly.entity_id
_entity_poly.type
_entity_poly.pdbx_seq_one_letter_code
_entity_poly.pdbx_strand_id
1 'polypeptide(L)'
;MLQNQGYILINKFRNLFTQRIVFILEVKELKILIVYGSNTGNTAYVAEIISSALSEHEVKIKNVLSVDIEEFRQYDLLILGTSTWGNGEAQKDWKEVLKKLDKRIIGGKRIALFGLGDSAMFPEQFASGVRNIYDVVIENGGIVIGFWKNEGYNFQSSKALLGDKFCGLIIDQDNESYLTVQRIVDWVKILDEEIANYKSEND
;
A
#
# COMPACT_ATOMS: atom_id res chain seq x y z
N MET A 1 27.04 -40.97 32.20
CA MET A 1 26.24 -39.87 32.80
C MET A 1 26.38 -38.51 32.10
N LEU A 2 27.48 -38.23 31.36
CA LEU A 2 27.68 -36.92 30.70
C LEU A 2 26.96 -36.74 29.35
N GLN A 3 26.64 -37.81 28.61
CA GLN A 3 25.97 -37.68 27.30
C GLN A 3 24.47 -37.30 27.39
N ASN A 4 23.80 -37.59 28.52
CA ASN A 4 22.38 -37.25 28.70
C ASN A 4 22.16 -35.77 29.06
N GLN A 5 23.12 -35.08 29.68
CA GLN A 5 22.97 -33.66 30.02
C GLN A 5 23.12 -32.75 28.79
N GLY A 6 23.99 -33.11 27.84
CA GLY A 6 24.15 -32.38 26.58
C GLY A 6 22.91 -32.45 25.68
N TYR A 7 22.27 -33.63 25.58
CA TYR A 7 21.05 -33.82 24.79
C TYR A 7 19.85 -33.03 25.34
N ILE A 8 19.73 -32.94 26.67
CA ILE A 8 18.67 -32.17 27.34
C ILE A 8 18.90 -30.67 27.15
N LEU A 9 20.15 -30.19 27.23
CA LEU A 9 20.47 -28.78 26.96
C LEU A 9 20.18 -28.41 25.50
N ILE A 10 20.62 -29.24 24.54
CA ILE A 10 20.39 -28.99 23.11
C ILE A 10 18.90 -28.95 22.81
N ASN A 11 18.09 -29.85 23.38
CA ASN A 11 16.64 -29.82 23.19
C ASN A 11 15.96 -28.65 23.90
N LYS A 12 16.46 -28.20 25.06
CA LYS A 12 15.97 -26.96 25.71
C LYS A 12 16.31 -25.71 24.90
N PHE A 13 17.52 -25.63 24.32
CA PHE A 13 17.93 -24.53 23.45
C PHE A 13 17.19 -24.56 22.11
N ARG A 14 16.96 -25.74 21.53
CA ARG A 14 16.14 -25.91 20.32
C ARG A 14 14.70 -25.47 20.58
N ASN A 15 14.13 -25.81 21.73
CA ASN A 15 12.78 -25.40 22.10
C ASN A 15 12.70 -23.90 22.43
N LEU A 16 13.72 -23.30 23.06
CA LEU A 16 13.78 -21.84 23.27
C LEU A 16 14.03 -21.06 21.98
N PHE A 17 14.79 -21.60 21.02
CA PHE A 17 14.98 -20.97 19.71
C PHE A 17 13.72 -21.08 18.86
N THR A 18 13.04 -22.23 18.84
CA THR A 18 11.76 -22.33 18.14
C THR A 18 10.68 -21.49 18.83
N GLN A 19 10.64 -21.41 20.17
CA GLN A 19 9.66 -20.57 20.88
C GLN A 19 9.99 -19.06 20.81
N ARG A 20 11.27 -18.64 20.77
CA ARG A 20 11.64 -17.22 20.56
C ARG A 20 11.54 -16.79 19.09
N ILE A 21 11.76 -17.69 18.13
CA ILE A 21 11.56 -17.40 16.69
C ILE A 21 10.06 -17.38 16.35
N VAL A 22 9.25 -18.25 16.97
CA VAL A 22 7.78 -18.20 16.85
C VAL A 22 7.20 -16.91 17.47
N PHE A 23 7.88 -16.27 18.42
CA PHE A 23 7.43 -15.00 19.00
C PHE A 23 7.72 -13.76 18.13
N ILE A 24 8.51 -13.87 17.06
CA ILE A 24 8.98 -12.68 16.31
C ILE A 24 8.10 -12.31 15.12
N LEU A 25 7.23 -13.17 14.58
CA LEU A 25 6.30 -12.75 13.52
C LEU A 25 5.01 -13.57 13.56
N GLU A 26 4.16 -13.36 14.58
CA GLU A 26 2.73 -13.59 14.38
C GLU A 26 2.23 -12.39 13.55
N VAL A 27 2.54 -12.38 12.25
CA VAL A 27 1.89 -11.46 11.32
C VAL A 27 0.45 -11.90 11.25
N LYS A 28 -0.36 -11.33 12.14
CA LYS A 28 -1.81 -11.46 12.10
C LYS A 28 -2.25 -11.14 10.68
N GLU A 29 -2.84 -12.13 10.01
CA GLU A 29 -3.44 -12.02 8.69
C GLU A 29 -4.35 -10.79 8.66
N LEU A 30 -4.06 -9.83 7.79
CA LEU A 30 -4.84 -8.61 7.64
C LEU A 30 -5.96 -8.82 6.63
N LYS A 31 -7.11 -8.21 6.88
CA LYS A 31 -8.12 -7.99 5.84
C LYS A 31 -7.73 -6.73 5.07
N ILE A 32 -7.37 -6.89 3.81
CA ILE A 32 -6.94 -5.80 2.93
C ILE A 32 -7.98 -5.59 1.82
N LEU A 33 -8.40 -4.34 1.63
CA LEU A 33 -9.21 -3.95 0.47
C LEU A 33 -8.39 -3.06 -0.46
N ILE A 34 -8.13 -3.55 -1.67
CA ILE A 34 -7.57 -2.76 -2.76
C ILE A 34 -8.72 -2.19 -3.59
N VAL A 35 -8.81 -0.87 -3.67
CA VAL A 35 -9.80 -0.18 -4.50
C VAL A 35 -9.08 0.61 -5.58
N TYR A 36 -9.47 0.46 -6.85
CA TYR A 36 -8.81 1.17 -7.94
C TYR A 36 -9.79 1.88 -8.89
N GLY A 37 -9.35 3.00 -9.48
CA GLY A 37 -9.99 3.67 -10.61
C GLY A 37 -9.13 3.55 -11.88
N SER A 38 -9.69 3.05 -12.97
CA SER A 38 -8.95 2.72 -14.21
C SER A 38 -9.80 2.94 -15.46
N ASN A 39 -9.23 3.60 -16.49
CA ASN A 39 -9.89 3.73 -17.79
C ASN A 39 -9.42 2.67 -18.80
N THR A 40 -8.12 2.37 -18.83
CA THR A 40 -7.47 1.53 -19.85
C THR A 40 -7.01 0.17 -19.32
N GLY A 41 -7.19 -0.09 -18.03
CA GLY A 41 -6.84 -1.37 -17.40
C GLY A 41 -5.51 -1.37 -16.64
N ASN A 42 -4.58 -0.45 -16.92
CA ASN A 42 -3.24 -0.46 -16.29
C ASN A 42 -3.28 -0.39 -14.76
N THR A 43 -4.15 0.45 -14.18
CA THR A 43 -4.27 0.54 -12.70
C THR A 43 -4.89 -0.73 -12.12
N ALA A 44 -5.80 -1.39 -12.84
CA ALA A 44 -6.38 -2.67 -12.45
C ALA A 44 -5.31 -3.77 -12.44
N TYR A 45 -4.50 -3.83 -13.51
CA TYR A 45 -3.39 -4.76 -13.61
C TYR A 45 -2.38 -4.59 -12.46
N VAL A 46 -2.02 -3.35 -12.12
CA VAL A 46 -1.15 -3.07 -10.97
C VAL A 46 -1.80 -3.49 -9.65
N ALA A 47 -3.11 -3.31 -9.47
CA ALA A 47 -3.83 -3.77 -8.29
C ALA A 47 -3.75 -5.30 -8.13
N GLU A 48 -3.85 -6.06 -9.23
CA GLU A 48 -3.71 -7.53 -9.22
C GLU A 48 -2.28 -7.97 -8.82
N ILE A 49 -1.26 -7.26 -9.29
CA ILE A 49 0.13 -7.56 -8.91
C ILE A 49 0.36 -7.23 -7.42
N ILE A 50 -0.14 -6.09 -6.93
CA ILE A 50 -0.07 -5.74 -5.50
C ILE A 50 -0.75 -6.81 -4.65
N SER A 51 -1.95 -7.25 -5.05
CA SER A 51 -2.67 -8.33 -4.37
C SER A 51 -1.87 -9.63 -4.33
N SER A 52 -1.26 -10.00 -5.46
CA SER A 52 -0.41 -11.20 -5.53
C SER A 52 0.81 -11.11 -4.60
N ALA A 53 1.41 -9.93 -4.49
CA ALA A 53 2.53 -9.68 -3.59
C ALA A 53 2.14 -9.70 -2.11
N LEU A 54 0.86 -9.48 -1.79
CA LEU A 54 0.27 -9.52 -0.44
C LEU A 54 -0.51 -10.82 -0.19
N SER A 55 -0.16 -11.91 -0.86
CA SER A 55 -0.91 -13.18 -0.85
C SER A 55 -0.94 -13.92 0.50
N GLU A 56 -0.16 -13.47 1.48
CA GLU A 56 -0.20 -13.91 2.88
C GLU A 56 -1.30 -13.23 3.72
N HIS A 57 -2.10 -12.36 3.09
CA HIS A 57 -3.22 -11.66 3.69
C HIS A 57 -4.55 -11.99 2.99
N GLU A 58 -5.67 -11.67 3.65
CA GLU A 58 -7.00 -11.74 3.03
C GLU A 58 -7.20 -10.49 2.17
N VAL A 59 -6.80 -10.57 0.89
CA VAL A 59 -6.88 -9.43 -0.05
C VAL A 59 -8.12 -9.52 -0.93
N LYS A 60 -8.88 -8.43 -0.99
CA LYS A 60 -9.98 -8.25 -1.95
C LYS A 60 -9.69 -7.06 -2.84
N ILE A 61 -9.94 -7.21 -4.14
CA ILE A 61 -9.78 -6.14 -5.12
C ILE A 61 -11.15 -5.70 -5.62
N LYS A 62 -11.38 -4.40 -5.70
CA LYS A 62 -12.59 -3.82 -6.30
C LYS A 62 -12.25 -2.63 -7.20
N ASN A 63 -12.97 -2.53 -8.32
CA ASN A 63 -13.08 -1.26 -9.02
C ASN A 63 -13.86 -0.27 -8.15
N VAL A 64 -13.45 1.00 -8.12
CA VAL A 64 -14.06 2.09 -7.36
C VAL A 64 -15.56 2.26 -7.66
N LEU A 65 -16.01 1.91 -8.87
CA LEU A 65 -17.44 1.94 -9.24
C LEU A 65 -18.28 0.85 -8.56
N SER A 66 -17.64 -0.22 -8.05
CA SER A 66 -18.31 -1.39 -7.47
C SER A 66 -18.19 -1.46 -5.95
N VAL A 67 -17.61 -0.43 -5.34
CA VAL A 67 -17.32 -0.41 -3.90
C VAL A 67 -18.47 0.21 -3.13
N ASP A 68 -18.82 -0.40 -1.98
CA ASP A 68 -19.68 0.22 -0.99
C ASP A 68 -18.78 0.88 0.07
N ILE A 69 -18.94 2.17 0.29
CA ILE A 69 -18.05 2.91 1.20
C ILE A 69 -18.14 2.40 2.64
N GLU A 70 -19.27 1.84 3.05
CA GLU A 70 -19.44 1.27 4.39
C GLU A 70 -18.59 0.01 4.59
N GLU A 71 -18.24 -0.70 3.51
CA GLU A 71 -17.41 -1.90 3.59
C GLU A 71 -15.98 -1.58 4.03
N PHE A 72 -15.50 -0.34 3.82
CA PHE A 72 -14.15 0.11 4.21
C PHE A 72 -13.88 -0.12 5.70
N ARG A 73 -14.93 -0.06 6.53
CA ARG A 73 -14.86 -0.27 7.98
C ARG A 73 -14.40 -1.68 8.36
N GLN A 74 -14.65 -2.66 7.51
CA GLN A 74 -14.41 -4.08 7.76
C GLN A 74 -12.95 -4.51 7.51
N TYR A 75 -12.16 -3.63 6.90
CA TYR A 75 -10.78 -3.89 6.51
C TYR A 75 -9.78 -3.21 7.44
N ASP A 76 -8.70 -3.92 7.75
CA ASP A 76 -7.60 -3.44 8.59
C ASP A 76 -6.70 -2.44 7.85
N LEU A 77 -6.60 -2.62 6.53
CA LEU A 77 -5.83 -1.77 5.61
C LEU A 77 -6.63 -1.55 4.33
N LEU A 78 -6.61 -0.30 3.85
CA LEU A 78 -7.10 0.06 2.53
C LEU A 78 -5.90 0.38 1.64
N ILE A 79 -5.95 -0.06 0.39
CA ILE A 79 -4.98 0.32 -0.64
C ILE A 79 -5.75 0.99 -1.78
N LEU A 80 -5.55 2.29 -1.97
CA LEU A 80 -6.35 3.09 -2.91
C LEU A 80 -5.51 3.48 -4.14
N GLY A 81 -5.99 3.11 -5.32
CA GLY A 81 -5.27 3.18 -6.59
C GLY A 81 -5.89 4.09 -7.63
N THR A 82 -5.11 4.94 -8.29
CA THR A 82 -5.63 5.80 -9.36
C THR A 82 -4.64 6.03 -10.50
N SER A 83 -5.16 6.19 -11.71
CA SER A 83 -4.39 6.79 -12.81
C SER A 83 -4.56 8.31 -12.80
N THR A 84 -3.60 9.02 -13.38
CA THR A 84 -3.63 10.49 -13.49
C THR A 84 -4.16 10.93 -14.85
N TRP A 85 -5.06 11.90 -14.86
CA TRP A 85 -5.73 12.38 -16.07
C TRP A 85 -5.82 13.91 -16.09
N GLY A 86 -5.92 14.47 -17.30
CA GLY A 86 -6.12 15.91 -17.50
C GLY A 86 -5.02 16.74 -16.84
N ASN A 87 -5.41 17.65 -15.96
CA ASN A 87 -4.48 18.57 -15.28
C ASN A 87 -3.88 17.99 -13.98
N GLY A 88 -3.50 16.71 -14.02
CA GLY A 88 -2.95 16.02 -12.86
C GLY A 88 -3.99 15.57 -11.83
N GLU A 89 -5.20 15.24 -12.27
CA GLU A 89 -6.30 14.82 -11.42
C GLU A 89 -6.42 13.29 -11.33
N ALA A 90 -6.96 12.79 -10.22
CA ALA A 90 -7.34 11.39 -10.09
C ALA A 90 -8.33 10.97 -11.19
N GLN A 91 -8.30 9.69 -11.53
CA GLN A 91 -9.29 9.08 -12.40
C GLN A 91 -10.71 9.40 -11.93
N LYS A 92 -11.56 9.81 -12.89
CA LYS A 92 -12.85 10.49 -12.63
C LYS A 92 -13.82 9.72 -11.73
N ASP A 93 -13.78 8.38 -11.72
CA ASP A 93 -14.73 7.54 -10.99
C ASP A 93 -14.48 7.61 -9.47
N TRP A 94 -13.28 8.04 -9.06
CA TRP A 94 -12.99 8.35 -7.66
C TRP A 94 -13.85 9.49 -7.10
N LYS A 95 -14.32 10.42 -7.94
CA LYS A 95 -14.99 11.65 -7.50
C LYS A 95 -16.15 11.39 -6.54
N GLU A 96 -16.99 10.40 -6.83
CA GLU A 96 -18.17 10.10 -5.99
C GLU A 96 -17.82 9.34 -4.72
N VAL A 97 -16.76 8.55 -4.72
CA VAL A 97 -16.25 7.85 -3.53
C VAL A 97 -15.56 8.85 -2.59
N LEU A 98 -14.70 9.72 -3.12
CA LEU A 98 -13.98 10.72 -2.32
C LEU A 98 -14.92 11.66 -1.56
N LYS A 99 -16.05 12.07 -2.16
CA LYS A 99 -17.07 12.88 -1.47
C LYS A 99 -17.72 12.19 -0.27
N LYS A 100 -17.71 10.85 -0.24
CA LYS A 100 -18.33 10.04 0.81
C LYS A 100 -17.33 9.56 1.85
N LEU A 101 -16.03 9.69 1.58
CA LEU A 101 -15.00 9.43 2.57
C LEU A 101 -15.04 10.53 3.62
N ASP A 102 -15.36 10.13 4.85
CA ASP A 102 -15.35 11.03 5.98
C ASP A 102 -14.66 10.41 7.19
N LYS A 103 -14.45 11.22 8.23
CA LYS A 103 -13.82 10.80 9.48
C LYS A 103 -14.52 9.62 10.16
N ARG A 104 -15.83 9.46 9.98
CA ARG A 104 -16.56 8.32 10.54
C ARG A 104 -16.13 7.03 9.83
N ILE A 105 -15.84 7.06 8.53
CA ILE A 105 -15.44 5.89 7.73
C ILE A 105 -13.96 5.55 7.93
N ILE A 106 -13.06 6.54 7.84
CA ILE A 106 -11.61 6.31 7.75
C ILE A 106 -10.78 6.91 8.89
N GLY A 107 -11.39 7.55 9.88
CA GLY A 107 -10.65 8.13 11.02
C GLY A 107 -9.82 7.07 11.75
N GLY A 108 -8.51 7.31 11.86
CA GLY A 108 -7.53 6.40 12.46
C GLY A 108 -7.19 5.16 11.62
N LYS A 109 -7.80 4.99 10.44
CA LYS A 109 -7.57 3.84 9.57
C LYS A 109 -6.26 4.03 8.80
N ARG A 110 -5.47 2.97 8.70
CA ARG A 110 -4.27 2.95 7.85
C ARG A 110 -4.66 2.79 6.39
N ILE A 111 -4.09 3.61 5.54
CA ILE A 111 -4.39 3.65 4.11
C ILE A 111 -3.08 3.78 3.33
N ALA A 112 -2.82 2.84 2.43
CA ALA A 112 -1.73 2.95 1.47
C ALA A 112 -2.28 3.46 0.13
N LEU A 113 -1.46 4.20 -0.61
CA LEU A 113 -1.84 4.74 -1.92
C LEU A 113 -0.91 4.20 -3.00
N PHE A 114 -1.45 4.01 -4.20
CA PHE A 114 -0.63 3.84 -5.40
C PHE A 114 -1.22 4.62 -6.56
N GLY A 115 -0.37 5.00 -7.51
CA GLY A 115 -0.85 5.64 -8.72
C GLY A 115 -0.01 5.41 -9.94
N LEU A 116 -0.67 5.64 -11.07
CA LEU A 116 -0.07 5.55 -12.38
C LEU A 116 0.04 6.93 -13.02
N GLY A 117 1.15 7.13 -13.73
CA GLY A 117 1.40 8.29 -14.57
C GLY A 117 2.34 7.92 -15.71
N ASP A 118 2.40 8.80 -16.71
CA ASP A 118 3.31 8.71 -17.84
C ASP A 118 4.29 9.89 -17.72
N SER A 119 5.51 9.58 -17.28
CA SER A 119 6.55 10.57 -17.02
C SER A 119 7.09 11.23 -18.29
N ALA A 120 7.07 10.51 -19.42
CA ALA A 120 7.54 11.03 -20.70
C ALA A 120 6.51 11.98 -21.35
N MET A 121 5.23 11.62 -21.34
CA MET A 121 4.17 12.43 -21.97
C MET A 121 3.66 13.54 -21.04
N PHE A 122 3.63 13.31 -19.72
CA PHE A 122 3.11 14.27 -18.74
C PHE A 122 4.09 14.53 -17.58
N PRO A 123 5.34 14.98 -17.87
CA PRO A 123 6.38 15.16 -16.86
C PRO A 123 6.03 16.19 -15.78
N GLU A 124 5.19 17.18 -16.08
CA GLU A 124 4.77 18.22 -15.13
C GLU A 124 3.62 17.79 -14.21
N GLN A 125 2.94 16.69 -14.55
CA GLN A 125 1.77 16.17 -13.82
C GLN A 125 1.98 14.72 -13.38
N PHE A 126 3.22 14.24 -13.35
CA PHE A 126 3.53 12.82 -13.20
C PHE A 126 2.87 12.23 -11.95
N ALA A 127 1.98 11.26 -12.15
CA ALA A 127 1.21 10.58 -11.10
C ALA A 127 0.49 11.52 -10.09
N SER A 128 0.20 12.77 -10.46
CA SER A 128 -0.34 13.78 -9.55
C SER A 128 -1.73 13.45 -9.01
N GLY A 129 -2.49 12.59 -9.68
CA GLY A 129 -3.84 12.21 -9.26
C GLY A 129 -3.88 11.51 -7.89
N VAL A 130 -2.77 10.89 -7.46
CA VAL A 130 -2.67 10.30 -6.10
C VAL A 130 -2.90 11.36 -5.02
N ARG A 131 -2.51 12.62 -5.29
CA ARG A 131 -2.67 13.72 -4.35
C ARG A 131 -4.13 13.98 -3.98
N ASN A 132 -5.05 13.88 -4.94
CA ASN A 132 -6.48 14.08 -4.66
C ASN A 132 -7.01 13.08 -3.62
N ILE A 133 -6.55 11.83 -3.67
CA ILE A 133 -6.95 10.80 -2.70
C ILE A 133 -6.26 11.06 -1.37
N TYR A 134 -4.96 11.36 -1.40
CA TYR A 134 -4.17 11.68 -0.21
C TYR A 134 -4.79 12.80 0.63
N ASP A 135 -5.13 13.94 0.00
CA ASP A 135 -5.68 15.10 0.71
C ASP A 135 -6.99 14.75 1.43
N VAL A 136 -7.92 14.05 0.75
CA VAL A 136 -9.18 13.61 1.36
C VAL A 136 -8.95 12.64 2.52
N VAL A 137 -7.96 11.75 2.39
CA VAL A 137 -7.62 10.79 3.46
C VAL A 137 -7.13 11.52 4.71
N ILE A 138 -6.16 12.43 4.58
CA ILE A 138 -5.59 13.13 5.73
C ILE A 138 -6.57 14.13 6.35
N GLU A 139 -7.38 14.82 5.54
CA GLU A 139 -8.42 15.75 6.02
C GLU A 139 -9.45 15.05 6.91
N ASN A 140 -9.69 13.76 6.64
CA ASN A 140 -10.64 12.93 7.38
C ASN A 140 -9.98 12.04 8.43
N GLY A 141 -8.70 12.30 8.76
CA GLY A 141 -7.99 11.63 9.86
C GLY A 141 -7.58 10.19 9.56
N GLY A 142 -7.55 9.78 8.29
CA GLY A 142 -6.87 8.56 7.89
C GLY A 142 -5.36 8.72 8.01
N ILE A 143 -4.68 7.61 8.27
CA ILE A 143 -3.23 7.55 8.45
C ILE A 143 -2.64 6.98 7.17
N VAL A 144 -1.95 7.82 6.39
CA VAL A 144 -1.31 7.36 5.16
C VAL A 144 -0.01 6.63 5.50
N ILE A 145 0.16 5.44 4.95
CA ILE A 145 1.35 4.60 5.08
C ILE A 145 1.90 4.26 3.69
N GLY A 146 3.13 3.75 3.61
CA GLY A 146 3.75 3.33 2.35
C GLY A 146 4.16 4.51 1.47
N PHE A 147 4.77 5.56 2.06
CA PHE A 147 5.38 6.62 1.28
C PHE A 147 6.49 6.05 0.40
N TRP A 148 6.56 6.51 -0.84
CA TRP A 148 7.49 5.96 -1.83
C TRP A 148 8.57 6.94 -2.21
N LYS A 149 9.76 6.41 -2.43
CA LYS A 149 10.95 7.18 -2.78
C LYS A 149 10.82 7.77 -4.20
N ASN A 150 11.39 8.95 -4.46
CA ASN A 150 11.26 9.62 -5.76
C ASN A 150 12.43 9.34 -6.73
N GLU A 151 13.38 8.49 -6.35
CA GLU A 151 14.54 8.16 -7.16
C GLU A 151 14.21 7.12 -8.24
N GLY A 152 14.94 7.21 -9.35
CA GLY A 152 14.75 6.30 -10.48
C GLY A 152 13.53 6.62 -11.32
N TYR A 153 13.05 7.87 -11.27
CA TYR A 153 12.06 8.43 -12.20
C TYR A 153 12.65 9.66 -12.88
N ASN A 154 12.20 9.96 -14.11
CA ASN A 154 12.55 11.19 -14.82
C ASN A 154 11.30 12.03 -15.09
N PHE A 155 11.03 13.01 -14.22
CA PHE A 155 9.85 13.88 -14.29
C PHE A 155 10.22 15.32 -13.89
N GLN A 156 9.35 16.29 -14.17
CA GLN A 156 9.55 17.69 -13.80
C GLN A 156 8.83 18.05 -12.51
N SER A 157 7.57 17.65 -12.36
CA SER A 157 6.79 17.91 -11.15
C SER A 157 5.68 16.88 -10.92
N SER A 158 5.28 16.77 -9.65
CA SER A 158 4.16 15.94 -9.24
C SER A 158 3.52 16.52 -7.99
N LYS A 159 2.19 16.66 -7.99
CA LYS A 159 1.45 17.05 -6.77
C LYS A 159 1.49 15.97 -5.69
N ALA A 160 1.77 14.72 -6.07
CA ALA A 160 1.89 13.59 -5.16
C ALA A 160 3.23 13.54 -4.44
N LEU A 161 4.22 14.34 -4.86
CA LEU A 161 5.52 14.46 -4.19
C LEU A 161 5.41 15.39 -2.97
N LEU A 162 5.68 14.86 -1.78
CA LEU A 162 5.65 15.56 -0.51
C LEU A 162 7.05 15.59 0.09
N GLY A 163 7.79 16.68 -0.16
CA GLY A 163 9.21 16.74 0.17
C GLY A 163 10.02 15.85 -0.77
N ASP A 164 10.67 14.83 -0.21
CA ASP A 164 11.51 13.86 -0.94
C ASP A 164 10.76 12.57 -1.32
N LYS A 165 9.55 12.35 -0.81
CA LYS A 165 8.78 11.12 -1.04
C LYS A 165 7.42 11.38 -1.66
N PHE A 166 7.01 10.49 -2.56
CA PHE A 166 5.63 10.40 -3.00
C PHE A 166 4.74 9.91 -1.86
N CYS A 167 3.49 10.39 -1.83
CA CYS A 167 2.48 9.95 -0.87
C CYS A 167 1.90 8.55 -1.12
N GLY A 168 2.56 7.75 -1.98
CA GLY A 168 2.20 6.38 -2.33
C GLY A 168 3.10 5.83 -3.42
N LEU A 169 2.98 4.54 -3.74
CA LEU A 169 3.73 3.87 -4.80
C LEU A 169 3.40 4.48 -6.17
N ILE A 170 4.42 4.87 -6.93
CA ILE A 170 4.25 5.38 -8.30
C ILE A 170 4.69 4.35 -9.34
N ILE A 171 3.83 4.07 -10.31
CA ILE A 171 4.11 3.16 -11.41
C ILE A 171 3.96 3.89 -12.74
N ASP A 172 4.93 3.70 -13.63
CA ASP A 172 4.88 4.16 -15.01
C ASP A 172 4.85 2.93 -15.91
N GLN A 173 3.65 2.52 -16.33
CA GLN A 173 3.48 1.38 -17.24
C GLN A 173 3.85 1.71 -18.69
N ASP A 174 3.89 2.98 -19.04
CA ASP A 174 4.10 3.42 -20.42
C ASP A 174 5.60 3.46 -20.75
N ASN A 175 6.43 3.86 -19.77
CA ASN A 175 7.86 4.08 -19.97
C ASN A 175 8.76 3.11 -19.18
N GLU A 176 8.28 2.60 -18.03
CA GLU A 176 9.10 1.84 -17.08
C GLU A 176 8.41 0.55 -16.62
N SER A 177 7.60 -0.05 -17.48
CA SER A 177 6.83 -1.28 -17.18
C SER A 177 7.70 -2.42 -16.64
N TYR A 178 8.94 -2.54 -17.12
CA TYR A 178 9.94 -3.52 -16.67
C TYR A 178 10.35 -3.37 -15.20
N LEU A 179 10.11 -2.20 -14.57
CA LEU A 179 10.36 -1.96 -13.15
C LEU A 179 9.14 -2.22 -12.26
N THR A 180 7.95 -2.40 -12.84
CA THR A 180 6.68 -2.49 -12.10
C THR A 180 6.73 -3.52 -10.98
N VAL A 181 7.06 -4.76 -11.31
CA VAL A 181 7.03 -5.87 -10.35
C VAL A 181 8.03 -5.63 -9.22
N GLN A 182 9.24 -5.18 -9.57
CA GLN A 182 10.26 -4.88 -8.57
C GLN A 182 9.84 -3.76 -7.62
N ARG A 183 9.27 -2.67 -8.15
CA ARG A 183 8.77 -1.55 -7.34
C ARG A 183 7.64 -1.99 -6.41
N ILE A 184 6.73 -2.84 -6.87
CA ILE A 184 5.65 -3.38 -6.03
C ILE A 184 6.22 -4.25 -4.91
N VAL A 185 7.13 -5.18 -5.22
CA VAL A 185 7.75 -6.06 -4.20
C VAL A 185 8.50 -5.24 -3.15
N ASP A 186 9.24 -4.22 -3.56
CA ASP A 186 9.97 -3.37 -2.62
C ASP A 186 9.06 -2.47 -1.81
N TRP A 187 7.95 -2.00 -2.40
CA TRP A 187 6.95 -1.22 -1.68
C TRP A 187 6.17 -2.05 -0.66
N VAL A 188 5.84 -3.30 -0.98
CA VAL A 188 5.19 -4.22 -0.03
C VAL A 188 6.07 -4.43 1.21
N LYS A 189 7.40 -4.58 1.06
CA LYS A 189 8.31 -4.66 2.22
C LYS A 189 8.22 -3.43 3.14
N ILE A 190 8.10 -2.23 2.55
CA ILE A 190 7.90 -1.00 3.33
C ILE A 190 6.58 -1.07 4.10
N LEU A 191 5.50 -1.51 3.45
CA LEU A 191 4.22 -1.70 4.12
C LEU A 191 4.32 -2.69 5.28
N ASP A 192 4.98 -3.82 5.08
CA ASP A 192 5.14 -4.85 6.12
C ASP A 192 5.88 -4.31 7.35
N GLU A 193 6.96 -3.55 7.12
CA GLU A 193 7.73 -2.88 8.18
C GLU A 193 6.87 -1.86 8.95
N GLU A 194 6.14 -0.99 8.24
CA GLU A 194 5.27 0.01 8.87
C GLU A 194 4.08 -0.63 9.60
N ILE A 195 3.54 -1.73 9.09
CA ILE A 195 2.48 -2.52 9.72
C ILE A 195 2.98 -3.17 11.01
N ALA A 196 4.20 -3.69 11.02
CA ALA A 196 4.82 -4.32 12.18
C ALA A 196 5.13 -3.30 13.29
N ASN A 197 5.73 -2.16 12.93
CA ASN A 197 6.10 -1.11 13.89
C ASN A 197 4.88 -0.53 14.63
N TYR A 198 3.76 -0.34 13.92
CA TYR A 198 2.53 0.17 14.52
C TYR A 198 2.00 -0.71 15.67
N LYS A 199 2.17 -2.03 15.58
CA LYS A 199 1.73 -2.94 16.66
C LYS A 199 2.60 -2.76 17.91
N SER A 200 3.91 -2.64 17.73
CA SER A 200 4.85 -2.51 18.85
C SER A 200 4.65 -1.27 19.71
N GLU A 201 4.03 -0.21 19.16
CA GLU A 201 3.74 1.04 19.88
C GLU A 201 2.38 1.04 20.57
N ASN A 202 1.48 0.11 20.24
CA ASN A 202 0.08 0.10 20.69
C ASN A 202 -0.32 -1.17 21.48
N ASP A 203 0.59 -2.13 21.63
CA ASP A 203 0.50 -3.28 22.55
C ASP A 203 1.21 -2.98 23.89
#